data_AF-A0A7S1VI54-F1
#
_entry.id   AF-A0A7S1VI54-F1
#
_cell.length_a   1.000
_cell.length_b   1.000
_cell.length_c   1.000
_cell.angle_alpha   90.00
_cell.angle_beta   90.00
_cell.angle_gamma   90.00
#
_symmetry.space_group_name_H-M   'P 1'
#
loop_
_entity.id
_entity.type
_entity.pdbx_description
1 polymer ?
#
loop_
_entity_poly.entity_id
_entity_poly.type
_entity_poly.pdbx_seq_one_letter_code
_entity_poly.pdbx_strand_id
1 'polypeptide(L)'
;DDDDDDEDDDDDVAHKNTLASILHILVNSNDDKAKKERINKSAMSMWPPQGKLLLRLLSSNNFTETVNPKLTKFATNVFKDKRLQWARNKLDAVNWEGEITDFGLTQLMSTGFQSRQQIAPGGFSAFNFVPEADSDITTDEHRAARINECFGDGKLTPAIIQKMAKPSFHIPKSRHDAMDQLQTTIAALDSFTGRDSIASVGYRYGLHLLNKKSVRMKHAISIDPTFMPKFLHLLDCVFQLFCEKLLEFSNAGNPLANAGPDLKNFMKVHLSNTMHPLLMTSSLPNISLPAFLVPPANKAGASKSNKATPAATNTVQPLPNPDPISEWMLPTGKRVMDYFKRGSANLAKLPSIPHHQTGQKIPMCLHFHVKGSCRRGQRCTLSHTSADKLDTAVRSKVNQYFADVYAGT
;
A
#
# COMPACT_ATOMS: atom_id res chain seq x y z
N ASP A 1 -2.54 -39.96 -86.07
CA ASP A 1 -2.66 -38.57 -85.63
C ASP A 1 -3.61 -38.54 -84.46
N ASP A 2 -3.17 -37.86 -83.42
CA ASP A 2 -3.91 -37.45 -82.22
C ASP A 2 -3.83 -38.42 -81.04
N ASP A 3 -2.64 -38.48 -80.43
CA ASP A 3 -2.46 -38.65 -78.98
C ASP A 3 -1.31 -37.70 -78.60
N ASP A 4 -1.61 -36.67 -77.80
CA ASP A 4 -0.73 -35.88 -76.92
C ASP A 4 -1.37 -34.49 -76.74
N ASP A 5 -1.96 -34.19 -75.58
CA ASP A 5 -2.17 -32.82 -75.04
C ASP A 5 -3.00 -32.85 -73.71
N ASP A 6 -2.50 -33.48 -72.62
CA ASP A 6 -3.17 -33.39 -71.30
C ASP A 6 -2.18 -33.36 -70.09
N GLU A 7 -0.88 -33.13 -70.29
CA GLU A 7 0.10 -33.11 -69.17
C GLU A 7 0.43 -31.71 -68.60
N ASP A 8 -0.07 -30.62 -69.20
CA ASP A 8 0.35 -29.25 -68.83
C ASP A 8 -0.50 -28.57 -67.72
N ASP A 9 -1.64 -29.12 -67.33
CA ASP A 9 -2.54 -28.47 -66.36
C ASP A 9 -2.22 -28.78 -64.88
N ASP A 10 -1.66 -29.95 -64.57
CA ASP A 10 -1.37 -30.36 -63.19
C ASP A 10 -0.16 -29.62 -62.59
N ASP A 11 0.86 -29.33 -63.42
CA ASP A 11 2.03 -28.57 -63.00
C ASP A 11 1.72 -27.10 -62.72
N ASP A 12 0.79 -26.49 -63.47
CA ASP A 12 0.37 -25.10 -63.26
C ASP A 12 -0.50 -24.97 -61.99
N VAL A 13 -1.29 -25.99 -61.64
CA VAL A 13 -2.02 -26.07 -60.37
C VAL A 13 -1.06 -26.25 -59.19
N ALA A 14 -0.04 -27.11 -59.31
CA ALA A 14 0.98 -27.30 -58.28
C ALA A 14 1.80 -26.02 -58.06
N HIS A 15 2.13 -25.30 -59.13
CA HIS A 15 2.86 -24.03 -59.06
C HIS A 15 2.03 -22.92 -58.39
N LYS A 16 0.74 -22.80 -58.74
CA LYS A 16 -0.20 -21.86 -58.11
C LYS A 16 -0.39 -22.14 -56.62
N ASN A 17 -0.52 -23.42 -56.23
CA ASN A 17 -0.64 -23.83 -54.82
C ASN A 17 0.64 -23.54 -54.01
N THR A 18 1.80 -23.68 -54.64
CA THR A 18 3.10 -23.36 -54.03
C THR A 18 3.25 -21.86 -53.83
N LEU A 19 2.91 -21.06 -54.84
CA LEU A 19 2.91 -19.59 -54.75
C LEU A 19 1.93 -19.08 -53.70
N ALA A 20 0.72 -19.65 -53.62
CA ALA A 20 -0.26 -19.31 -52.59
C ALA A 20 0.25 -19.61 -51.18
N SER A 21 0.94 -20.75 -51.00
CA SER A 21 1.56 -21.13 -49.72
C SER A 21 2.70 -20.17 -49.33
N ILE A 22 3.55 -19.79 -50.28
CA ILE A 22 4.62 -18.80 -50.06
C ILE A 22 4.03 -17.43 -49.70
N LEU A 23 2.98 -17.00 -50.39
CA LEU A 23 2.30 -15.74 -50.12
C LEU A 23 1.70 -15.74 -48.71
N HIS A 24 1.05 -16.83 -48.31
CA HIS A 24 0.49 -16.99 -46.96
C HIS A 24 1.58 -16.95 -45.88
N ILE A 25 2.73 -17.59 -46.11
CA ILE A 25 3.88 -17.54 -45.19
C ILE A 25 4.44 -16.11 -45.07
N LEU A 26 4.59 -15.40 -46.19
CA LEU A 26 5.09 -14.01 -46.22
C LEU A 26 4.13 -13.04 -45.53
N VAL A 27 2.82 -13.18 -45.75
CA VAL A 27 1.78 -12.38 -45.08
C VAL A 27 1.82 -12.61 -43.57
N ASN A 28 1.84 -13.88 -43.12
CA ASN A 28 1.92 -14.20 -41.69
C ASN A 28 3.22 -13.71 -41.04
N SER A 29 4.35 -13.83 -41.74
CA SER A 29 5.64 -13.32 -41.26
C SER A 29 5.65 -11.79 -41.11
N ASN A 30 5.05 -11.08 -42.08
CA ASN A 30 4.89 -9.63 -42.00
C ASN A 30 3.93 -9.21 -40.89
N ASP A 31 2.82 -9.93 -40.69
CA ASP A 31 1.89 -9.70 -39.58
C ASP A 31 2.55 -9.95 -38.22
N ASP A 32 3.36 -10.99 -38.08
CA ASP A 32 4.13 -11.27 -36.88
C ASP A 32 5.19 -10.21 -36.60
N LYS A 33 5.88 -9.73 -37.65
CA LYS A 33 6.85 -8.64 -37.55
C LYS A 33 6.16 -7.34 -37.13
N ALA A 34 5.04 -6.99 -37.75
CA ALA A 34 4.24 -5.82 -37.40
C ALA A 34 3.67 -5.92 -35.98
N LYS A 35 3.24 -7.11 -35.54
CA LYS A 35 2.77 -7.37 -34.18
C LYS A 35 3.89 -7.22 -33.16
N LYS A 36 5.08 -7.78 -33.42
CA LYS A 36 6.28 -7.60 -32.59
C LYS A 36 6.67 -6.13 -32.49
N GLU A 37 6.63 -5.40 -33.60
CA GLU A 37 6.95 -3.97 -33.62
C GLU A 37 5.92 -3.14 -32.81
N ARG A 38 4.62 -3.42 -32.96
CA ARG A 38 3.57 -2.79 -32.15
C ARG A 38 3.74 -3.08 -30.65
N ILE A 39 4.05 -4.33 -30.29
CA ILE A 39 4.33 -4.71 -28.90
C ILE A 39 5.55 -3.94 -28.39
N ASN A 40 6.61 -3.80 -29.18
CA ASN A 40 7.81 -3.07 -28.78
C ASN A 40 7.60 -1.54 -28.72
N LYS A 41 6.57 -0.98 -29.36
CA LYS A 41 6.22 0.44 -29.23
C LYS A 41 5.38 0.76 -28.00
N SER A 42 4.75 -0.24 -27.38
CA SER A 42 3.87 -0.07 -26.21
C SER A 42 4.63 0.21 -24.92
N ALA A 43 4.10 1.10 -24.08
CA ALA A 43 4.62 1.32 -22.74
C ALA A 43 4.57 0.06 -21.87
N MET A 44 3.51 -0.75 -22.03
CA MET A 44 3.38 -2.03 -21.33
C MET A 44 4.52 -2.98 -21.69
N SER A 45 5.20 -2.83 -22.84
CA SER A 45 6.37 -3.65 -23.17
C SER A 45 7.50 -3.52 -22.14
N MET A 46 7.56 -2.40 -21.42
CA MET A 46 8.55 -2.13 -20.37
C MET A 46 8.16 -2.78 -19.04
N TRP A 47 6.89 -3.19 -18.90
CA TRP A 47 6.38 -3.75 -17.66
C TRP A 47 6.72 -5.23 -17.54
N PRO A 48 6.98 -5.71 -16.30
CA PRO A 48 7.03 -7.14 -16.02
C PRO A 48 5.74 -7.84 -16.46
N PRO A 49 5.78 -9.13 -16.85
CA PRO A 49 4.59 -9.91 -17.19
C PRO A 49 3.50 -9.82 -16.12
N GLN A 50 3.90 -9.86 -14.83
CA GLN A 50 2.99 -9.72 -13.69
C GLN A 50 2.29 -8.37 -13.66
N GLY A 51 2.96 -7.28 -14.02
CA GLY A 51 2.35 -5.94 -14.09
C GLY A 51 1.26 -5.85 -15.16
N LYS A 52 1.46 -6.51 -16.31
CA LYS A 52 0.45 -6.61 -17.37
C LYS A 52 -0.76 -7.42 -16.93
N LEU A 53 -0.52 -8.56 -16.27
CA LEU A 53 -1.57 -9.41 -15.71
C LEU A 53 -2.36 -8.65 -14.65
N LEU A 54 -1.66 -7.96 -13.73
CA LEU A 54 -2.30 -7.19 -12.67
C LEU A 54 -3.28 -6.17 -13.22
N LEU A 55 -2.90 -5.36 -14.21
CA LEU A 55 -3.82 -4.38 -14.80
C LEU A 55 -5.09 -5.05 -15.36
N ARG A 56 -4.96 -6.24 -15.96
CA ARG A 56 -6.12 -7.00 -16.42
C ARG A 56 -7.00 -7.44 -15.25
N LEU A 57 -6.42 -8.04 -14.21
CA LEU A 57 -7.19 -8.49 -13.03
C LEU A 57 -7.89 -7.32 -12.33
N LEU A 58 -7.20 -6.19 -12.17
CA LEU A 58 -7.74 -4.95 -11.61
C LEU A 58 -8.89 -4.37 -12.43
N SER A 59 -8.99 -4.74 -13.72
CA SER A 59 -10.06 -4.30 -14.62
C SER A 59 -11.37 -5.08 -14.47
N SER A 60 -11.41 -6.05 -13.54
CA SER A 60 -12.62 -6.78 -13.22
C SER A 60 -13.54 -5.99 -12.29
N ASN A 61 -14.86 -6.17 -12.43
CA ASN A 61 -15.85 -5.58 -11.54
C ASN A 61 -16.20 -6.48 -10.36
N ASN A 62 -15.80 -7.75 -10.39
CA ASN A 62 -16.08 -8.71 -9.33
C ASN A 62 -15.05 -9.86 -9.29
N PHE A 63 -15.14 -10.70 -8.26
CA PHE A 63 -14.27 -11.87 -8.13
C PHE A 63 -14.86 -13.14 -8.72
N THR A 64 -16.06 -13.07 -9.33
CA THR A 64 -16.74 -14.25 -9.89
C THR A 64 -16.47 -14.44 -11.39
N GLU A 65 -15.77 -13.50 -12.04
CA GLU A 65 -15.41 -13.62 -13.45
C GLU A 65 -14.57 -14.89 -13.70
N THR A 66 -15.03 -15.71 -14.64
CA THR A 66 -14.35 -16.96 -15.03
C THR A 66 -13.38 -16.77 -16.20
N VAL A 67 -13.46 -15.63 -16.87
CA VAL A 67 -12.65 -15.27 -18.02
C VAL A 67 -11.64 -14.20 -17.61
N ASN A 68 -10.42 -14.28 -18.14
CA ASN A 68 -9.41 -13.25 -17.95
C ASN A 68 -9.95 -11.87 -18.38
N PRO A 69 -10.09 -10.89 -17.47
CA PRO A 69 -10.69 -9.61 -17.82
C PRO A 69 -9.89 -8.91 -18.92
N LYS A 70 -10.60 -8.11 -19.72
CA LYS A 70 -10.00 -7.33 -20.80
C LYS A 70 -9.63 -5.95 -20.27
N LEU A 71 -8.56 -5.39 -20.83
CA LEU A 71 -8.21 -3.99 -20.60
C LEU A 71 -9.32 -3.08 -21.13
N THR A 72 -9.52 -1.94 -20.47
CA THR A 72 -10.37 -0.89 -21.01
C THR A 72 -9.81 -0.37 -22.34
N LYS A 73 -10.69 0.18 -23.19
CA LYS A 73 -10.27 0.88 -24.41
C LYS A 73 -9.31 2.02 -24.07
N PHE A 74 -9.56 2.71 -22.96
CA PHE A 74 -8.75 3.81 -22.48
C PHE A 74 -7.33 3.35 -22.11
N ALA A 75 -7.19 2.37 -21.21
CA ALA A 75 -5.88 1.83 -20.83
C ALA A 75 -5.11 1.29 -22.04
N THR A 76 -5.80 0.58 -22.94
CA THR A 76 -5.19 0.07 -24.18
C THR A 76 -4.63 1.20 -25.04
N ASN A 77 -5.33 2.35 -25.09
CA ASN A 77 -4.91 3.50 -25.90
C ASN A 77 -3.79 4.30 -25.23
N VAL A 78 -3.89 4.57 -23.93
CA VAL A 78 -2.87 5.30 -23.15
C VAL A 78 -1.53 4.57 -23.21
N PHE A 79 -1.51 3.26 -22.96
CA PHE A 79 -0.27 2.50 -22.91
C PHE A 79 0.20 1.94 -24.27
N LYS A 80 -0.45 2.33 -25.37
CA LYS A 80 -0.10 1.88 -26.74
C LYS A 80 1.26 2.39 -27.22
N ASP A 81 1.74 3.48 -26.65
CA ASP A 81 3.00 4.15 -27.03
C ASP A 81 3.84 4.43 -25.78
N LYS A 82 5.17 4.33 -25.88
CA LYS A 82 6.13 4.61 -24.80
C LYS A 82 6.32 6.09 -24.52
N ARG A 83 6.00 6.97 -25.47
CA ARG A 83 6.22 8.41 -25.36
C ARG A 83 5.30 8.99 -24.29
N LEU A 84 5.89 9.69 -23.31
CA LEU A 84 5.13 10.33 -22.22
C LEU A 84 4.06 11.30 -22.74
N GLN A 85 4.41 12.09 -23.76
CA GLN A 85 3.51 13.05 -24.41
C GLN A 85 2.29 12.37 -25.06
N TRP A 86 2.43 11.13 -25.55
CA TRP A 86 1.28 10.38 -26.05
C TRP A 86 0.28 10.10 -24.93
N ALA A 87 0.78 9.58 -23.80
CA ALA A 87 -0.06 9.27 -22.64
C ALA A 87 -0.72 10.53 -22.09
N ARG A 88 0.03 11.63 -21.96
CA ARG A 88 -0.46 12.95 -21.50
C ARG A 88 -1.64 13.43 -22.36
N ASN A 89 -1.46 13.47 -23.68
CA ASN A 89 -2.53 13.86 -24.62
C ASN A 89 -3.79 12.97 -24.52
N LYS A 90 -3.67 11.72 -24.09
CA LYS A 90 -4.84 10.84 -23.88
C LYS A 90 -5.51 11.10 -22.55
N LEU A 91 -4.75 11.46 -21.52
CA LEU A 91 -5.25 11.79 -20.19
C LEU A 91 -5.95 13.14 -20.18
N ASP A 92 -5.36 14.14 -20.84
CA ASP A 92 -5.95 15.49 -20.96
C ASP A 92 -7.25 15.49 -21.79
N ALA A 93 -7.47 14.44 -22.60
CA ALA A 93 -8.71 14.23 -23.35
C ALA A 93 -9.82 13.55 -22.51
N VAL A 94 -9.54 13.12 -21.28
CA VAL A 94 -10.55 12.57 -20.37
C VAL A 94 -11.20 13.70 -19.58
N ASN A 95 -12.52 13.68 -19.54
CA ASN A 95 -13.30 14.59 -18.70
C ASN A 95 -13.30 14.11 -17.24
N TRP A 96 -12.19 14.32 -16.53
CA TRP A 96 -12.08 14.16 -15.09
C TRP A 96 -11.62 15.48 -14.45
N GLU A 97 -12.01 15.76 -13.21
CA GLU A 97 -11.74 17.05 -12.53
C GLU A 97 -10.34 17.08 -11.92
N GLY A 98 -9.31 17.12 -12.76
CA GLY A 98 -7.91 17.22 -12.34
C GLY A 98 -6.92 16.60 -13.30
N GLU A 99 -5.68 16.43 -12.85
CA GLU A 99 -4.59 15.89 -13.66
C GLU A 99 -3.67 14.94 -12.88
N ILE A 100 -2.82 14.21 -13.62
CA ILE A 100 -1.72 13.44 -13.06
C ILE A 100 -0.42 14.24 -13.19
N THR A 101 0.44 14.22 -12.16
CA THR A 101 1.76 14.86 -12.23
C THR A 101 2.64 14.16 -13.27
N ASP A 102 3.56 14.90 -13.90
CA ASP A 102 4.49 14.32 -14.88
C ASP A 102 5.36 13.21 -14.26
N PHE A 103 5.72 13.36 -12.98
CA PHE A 103 6.41 12.32 -12.22
C PHE A 103 5.54 11.07 -12.05
N GLY A 104 4.29 11.24 -11.61
CA GLY A 104 3.34 10.15 -11.43
C GLY A 104 3.06 9.41 -12.73
N LEU A 105 2.87 10.15 -13.82
CA LEU A 105 2.69 9.58 -15.15
C LEU A 105 3.92 8.80 -15.61
N THR A 106 5.13 9.34 -15.39
CA THR A 106 6.38 8.65 -15.70
C THR A 106 6.52 7.34 -14.92
N GLN A 107 6.18 7.33 -13.62
CA GLN A 107 6.20 6.13 -12.78
C GLN A 107 5.19 5.08 -13.28
N LEU A 108 3.95 5.50 -13.55
CA LEU A 108 2.91 4.61 -14.06
C LEU A 108 3.29 4.01 -15.41
N MET A 109 3.81 4.81 -16.33
CA MET A 109 4.24 4.39 -17.67
C MET A 109 5.42 3.41 -17.62
N SER A 110 6.35 3.59 -16.68
CA SER A 110 7.57 2.78 -16.59
C SER A 110 7.41 1.49 -15.77
N THR A 111 6.63 1.54 -14.69
CA THR A 111 6.56 0.45 -13.71
C THR A 111 5.17 -0.18 -13.56
N GLY A 112 4.14 0.42 -14.14
CA GLY A 112 2.75 -0.02 -14.00
C GLY A 112 2.15 0.42 -12.67
N PHE A 113 1.22 -0.39 -12.12
CA PHE A 113 0.42 -0.01 -10.95
C PHE A 113 1.11 -0.29 -9.60
N GLN A 114 2.07 -1.22 -9.57
CA GLN A 114 2.78 -1.58 -8.35
C GLN A 114 3.96 -0.65 -8.07
N SER A 115 4.16 -0.33 -6.80
CA SER A 115 5.40 0.27 -6.33
C SER A 115 6.51 -0.76 -6.29
N ARG A 116 7.69 -0.42 -6.84
CA ARG A 116 8.92 -1.20 -6.65
C ARG A 116 9.59 -0.93 -5.29
N GLN A 117 9.11 0.07 -4.54
CA GLN A 117 9.68 0.49 -3.26
C GLN A 117 8.61 0.39 -2.17
N GLN A 118 8.83 -0.46 -1.16
CA GLN A 118 7.85 -0.70 -0.09
C GLN A 118 7.49 0.56 0.74
N ILE A 119 8.28 1.63 0.65
CA ILE A 119 8.22 2.78 1.58
C ILE A 119 7.88 4.11 0.88
N ALA A 120 7.85 4.15 -0.46
CA ALA A 120 7.48 5.33 -1.23
C ALA A 120 6.25 5.04 -2.10
N PRO A 121 5.36 6.02 -2.32
CA PRO A 121 4.33 5.90 -3.34
C PRO A 121 5.01 5.62 -4.68
N GLY A 122 4.60 4.53 -5.34
CA GLY A 122 5.18 4.10 -6.60
C GLY A 122 4.14 3.34 -7.42
N GLY A 123 4.28 3.41 -8.74
CA GLY A 123 3.24 2.99 -9.68
C GLY A 123 2.03 3.92 -9.64
N PHE A 124 0.89 3.44 -9.13
CA PHE A 124 -0.34 4.22 -8.95
C PHE A 124 -0.49 4.65 -7.47
N SER A 125 -0.70 5.95 -7.24
CA SER A 125 -0.79 6.57 -5.91
C SER A 125 -1.65 7.81 -5.95
N ALA A 126 -2.41 8.08 -4.88
CA ALA A 126 -3.19 9.32 -4.76
C ALA A 126 -2.33 10.58 -4.83
N PHE A 127 -1.07 10.51 -4.36
CA PHE A 127 -0.11 11.62 -4.41
C PHE A 127 0.32 12.02 -5.82
N ASN A 128 0.02 11.20 -6.82
CA ASN A 128 0.32 11.50 -8.22
C ASN A 128 -0.74 12.40 -8.87
N PHE A 129 -1.83 12.72 -8.18
CA PHE A 129 -2.97 13.45 -8.76
C PHE A 129 -3.16 14.82 -8.13
N VAL A 130 -3.45 15.81 -8.99
CA VAL A 130 -3.73 17.20 -8.63
C VAL A 130 -5.19 17.50 -8.99
N PRO A 131 -6.04 17.94 -8.06
CA PRO A 131 -7.39 18.41 -8.37
C PRO A 131 -7.36 19.63 -9.30
N GLU A 132 -8.39 19.79 -10.14
CA GLU A 132 -8.51 20.96 -11.04
C GLU A 132 -8.45 22.31 -10.30
N ALA A 133 -9.04 22.39 -9.10
CA ALA A 133 -8.97 23.60 -8.28
C ALA A 133 -7.54 24.03 -7.88
N ASP A 134 -6.56 23.13 -8.01
CA ASP A 134 -5.15 23.34 -7.70
C ASP A 134 -4.23 23.29 -8.95
N SER A 135 -4.76 23.02 -10.16
CA SER A 135 -3.94 22.82 -11.38
C SER A 135 -3.31 24.10 -11.91
N ASP A 136 -3.86 25.28 -11.59
CA ASP A 136 -3.29 26.58 -11.98
C ASP A 136 -2.23 27.13 -11.01
N ILE A 137 -1.97 26.42 -9.90
CA ILE A 137 -1.18 26.93 -8.79
C ILE A 137 0.19 26.22 -8.76
N THR A 138 1.21 26.90 -9.35
CA THR A 138 2.49 27.29 -8.72
C THR A 138 3.83 26.73 -9.18
N THR A 139 4.75 27.67 -9.41
CA THR A 139 6.22 27.51 -9.37
C THR A 139 6.69 26.97 -8.01
N ASP A 140 7.88 26.36 -7.97
CA ASP A 140 8.46 25.72 -6.79
C ASP A 140 8.53 26.64 -5.54
N GLU A 141 8.70 27.95 -5.74
CA GLU A 141 8.80 28.96 -4.66
C GLU A 141 7.47 29.19 -3.95
N HIS A 142 6.38 29.29 -4.70
CA HIS A 142 5.05 29.41 -4.12
C HIS A 142 4.61 28.09 -3.46
N ARG A 143 5.07 26.92 -3.93
CA ARG A 143 4.85 25.64 -3.24
C ARG A 143 5.54 25.60 -1.88
N ALA A 144 6.79 26.03 -1.80
CA ALA A 144 7.55 26.10 -0.54
C ALA A 144 6.89 27.05 0.48
N ALA A 145 6.44 28.23 0.04
CA ALA A 145 5.71 29.17 0.89
C ALA A 145 4.36 28.58 1.38
N ARG A 146 3.62 27.88 0.51
CA ARG A 146 2.34 27.21 0.83
C ARG A 146 2.49 26.08 1.85
N ILE A 147 3.60 25.33 1.78
CA ILE A 147 3.91 24.27 2.75
C ILE A 147 4.25 24.87 4.13
N ASN A 148 4.88 26.05 4.18
CA ASN A 148 5.08 26.73 5.48
C ASN A 148 3.76 27.16 6.12
N GLU A 149 2.84 27.71 5.33
CA GLU A 149 1.55 28.19 5.79
C GLU A 149 0.64 27.06 6.31
N CYS A 150 0.63 25.90 5.65
CA CYS A 150 -0.24 24.76 6.02
C CYS A 150 0.21 24.03 7.29
N PHE A 151 1.51 23.99 7.57
CA PHE A 151 2.07 23.21 8.68
C PHE A 151 2.48 24.08 9.88
N GLY A 152 2.48 25.41 9.72
CA GLY A 152 2.81 26.40 10.74
C GLY A 152 4.31 26.70 10.81
N ASP A 153 4.63 27.98 11.00
CA ASP A 153 6.01 28.47 11.04
C ASP A 153 6.88 27.66 12.00
N GLY A 154 7.99 27.12 11.48
CA GLY A 154 8.98 26.38 12.24
C GLY A 154 8.69 24.90 12.51
N LYS A 155 7.54 24.36 12.08
CA LYS A 155 7.23 22.91 12.28
C LYS A 155 7.89 21.99 11.24
N LEU A 156 8.21 22.51 10.06
CA LEU A 156 8.94 21.79 9.02
C LEU A 156 10.30 22.45 8.78
N THR A 157 11.35 21.66 8.56
CA THR A 157 12.67 22.21 8.23
C THR A 157 12.69 22.69 6.77
N PRO A 158 13.47 23.74 6.43
CA PRO A 158 13.59 24.24 5.05
C PRO A 158 13.92 23.15 4.02
N ALA A 159 14.68 22.12 4.41
CA ALA A 159 15.01 20.97 3.57
C ALA A 159 13.80 20.04 3.29
N ILE A 160 12.86 19.91 4.23
CA ILE A 160 11.60 19.17 4.03
C ILE A 160 10.70 19.98 3.09
N ILE A 161 10.57 21.27 3.35
CA ILE A 161 9.75 22.20 2.56
C ILE A 161 10.20 22.19 1.09
N GLN A 162 11.52 22.26 0.85
CA GLN A 162 12.08 22.21 -0.50
C GLN A 162 11.90 20.84 -1.20
N LYS A 163 11.87 19.74 -0.45
CA LYS A 163 11.54 18.40 -1.01
C LYS A 163 10.05 18.26 -1.32
N MET A 164 9.19 18.78 -0.44
CA MET A 164 7.74 18.81 -0.61
C MET A 164 7.30 19.76 -1.74
N ALA A 165 8.10 20.80 -2.03
CA ALA A 165 7.85 21.74 -3.11
C ALA A 165 8.21 21.18 -4.50
N LYS A 166 8.99 20.09 -4.58
CA LYS A 166 9.32 19.48 -5.87
C LYS A 166 8.05 18.88 -6.51
N PRO A 167 7.83 19.07 -7.82
CA PRO A 167 6.61 18.69 -8.57
C PRO A 167 6.27 17.19 -8.60
N SER A 168 6.96 16.36 -7.81
CA SER A 168 6.81 14.91 -7.87
C SER A 168 5.49 14.43 -7.26
N PHE A 169 4.98 15.10 -6.21
CA PHE A 169 3.81 14.66 -5.46
C PHE A 169 2.91 15.83 -5.04
N HIS A 170 1.59 15.64 -5.10
CA HIS A 170 0.59 16.58 -4.61
C HIS A 170 0.14 16.21 -3.19
N ILE A 171 0.16 17.19 -2.29
CA ILE A 171 -0.17 17.02 -0.88
C ILE A 171 -1.41 17.87 -0.57
N PRO A 172 -2.50 17.28 -0.06
CA PRO A 172 -3.72 18.03 0.21
C PRO A 172 -3.53 18.91 1.44
N LYS A 173 -4.06 20.14 1.39
CA LYS A 173 -3.93 21.13 2.47
C LYS A 173 -5.02 20.99 3.52
N SER A 174 -6.17 20.48 3.10
CA SER A 174 -7.33 20.31 3.93
C SER A 174 -8.00 18.96 3.69
N ARG A 175 -9.01 18.67 4.50
CA ARG A 175 -9.87 17.51 4.26
C ARG A 175 -10.61 17.62 2.92
N HIS A 176 -11.05 18.81 2.52
CA HIS A 176 -11.77 18.98 1.25
C HIS A 176 -10.82 18.74 0.07
N ASP A 177 -9.62 19.33 0.11
CA ASP A 177 -8.55 19.07 -0.87
C ASP A 177 -8.24 17.57 -0.98
N ALA A 178 -8.17 16.85 0.16
CA ALA A 178 -7.96 15.41 0.16
C ALA A 178 -9.13 14.62 -0.45
N MET A 179 -10.36 15.13 -0.33
CA MET A 179 -11.55 14.54 -0.96
C MET A 179 -11.51 14.75 -2.48
N ASP A 180 -11.22 15.97 -2.94
CA ASP A 180 -11.14 16.32 -4.36
C ASP A 180 -10.00 15.54 -5.03
N GLN A 181 -8.85 15.41 -4.35
CA GLN A 181 -7.72 14.59 -4.81
C GLN A 181 -8.10 13.12 -4.91
N LEU A 182 -8.87 12.57 -3.95
CA LEU A 182 -9.35 11.20 -4.03
C LEU A 182 -10.39 11.01 -5.14
N GLN A 183 -11.25 11.99 -5.41
CA GLN A 183 -12.19 11.94 -6.53
C GLN A 183 -11.43 11.87 -7.86
N THR A 184 -10.42 12.73 -8.03
CA THR A 184 -9.51 12.70 -9.18
C THR A 184 -8.81 11.34 -9.31
N THR A 185 -8.26 10.82 -8.20
CA THR A 185 -7.59 9.52 -8.15
C THR A 185 -8.53 8.38 -8.54
N ILE A 186 -9.79 8.38 -8.04
CA ILE A 186 -10.78 7.35 -8.35
C ILE A 186 -11.22 7.44 -9.81
N ALA A 187 -11.51 8.63 -10.32
CA ALA A 187 -11.85 8.84 -11.73
C ALA A 187 -10.71 8.36 -12.64
N ALA A 188 -9.47 8.59 -12.22
CA ALA A 188 -8.31 8.11 -12.92
C ALA A 188 -8.19 6.59 -12.95
N LEU A 189 -8.29 5.97 -11.78
CA LEU A 189 -8.24 4.53 -11.64
C LEU A 189 -9.34 3.86 -12.48
N ASP A 190 -10.58 4.33 -12.36
CA ASP A 190 -11.74 3.83 -13.10
C ASP A 190 -11.61 4.00 -14.62
N SER A 191 -10.90 5.02 -15.10
CA SER A 191 -10.64 5.15 -16.53
C SER A 191 -9.69 4.05 -17.01
N PHE A 192 -8.69 3.70 -16.21
CA PHE A 192 -7.77 2.61 -16.54
C PHE A 192 -8.41 1.23 -16.38
N THR A 193 -9.16 1.00 -15.30
CA THR A 193 -9.63 -0.33 -14.89
C THR A 193 -11.13 -0.55 -15.14
N GLY A 194 -11.88 0.46 -15.52
CA GLY A 194 -13.33 0.38 -15.66
C GLY A 194 -14.03 0.88 -14.41
N ARG A 195 -15.26 1.36 -14.59
CA ARG A 195 -16.07 1.88 -13.47
C ARG A 195 -16.43 0.75 -12.52
N ASP A 196 -16.38 1.07 -11.23
CA ASP A 196 -16.69 0.15 -10.14
C ASP A 196 -15.84 -1.13 -10.15
N SER A 197 -14.63 -1.04 -10.72
CA SER A 197 -13.71 -2.17 -10.70
C SER A 197 -13.23 -2.48 -9.28
N ILE A 198 -12.73 -3.69 -9.07
CA ILE A 198 -12.17 -4.12 -7.78
C ILE A 198 -11.03 -3.21 -7.31
N ALA A 199 -10.39 -2.46 -8.23
CA ALA A 199 -9.26 -1.59 -7.94
C ALA A 199 -9.66 -0.35 -7.12
N SER A 200 -10.78 0.30 -7.44
CA SER A 200 -11.16 1.58 -6.82
C SER A 200 -11.91 1.43 -5.49
N VAL A 201 -12.24 0.21 -5.08
CA VAL A 201 -13.01 -0.10 -3.86
C VAL A 201 -12.38 0.51 -2.60
N GLY A 202 -11.06 0.42 -2.45
CA GLY A 202 -10.33 0.97 -1.30
C GLY A 202 -10.40 2.50 -1.23
N TYR A 203 -10.06 3.18 -2.33
CA TYR A 203 -10.10 4.64 -2.42
C TYR A 203 -11.53 5.19 -2.24
N ARG A 204 -12.55 4.54 -2.84
CA ARG A 204 -13.97 4.90 -2.64
C ARG A 204 -14.39 4.79 -1.18
N TYR A 205 -13.93 3.74 -0.49
CA TYR A 205 -14.17 3.60 0.94
C TYR A 205 -13.44 4.67 1.77
N GLY A 206 -12.21 5.02 1.41
CA GLY A 206 -11.47 6.14 2.00
C GLY A 206 -12.22 7.47 1.87
N LEU A 207 -12.69 7.80 0.66
CA LEU A 207 -13.51 8.98 0.39
C LEU A 207 -14.81 8.97 1.22
N HIS A 208 -15.46 7.81 1.33
CA HIS A 208 -16.64 7.65 2.18
C HIS A 208 -16.34 7.96 3.65
N LEU A 209 -15.19 7.52 4.18
CA LEU A 209 -14.77 7.83 5.55
C LEU A 209 -14.55 9.34 5.75
N LEU A 210 -13.90 10.01 4.80
CA LEU A 210 -13.69 11.47 4.87
C LEU A 210 -15.01 12.24 4.91
N ASN A 211 -15.98 11.82 4.08
CA ASN A 211 -17.29 12.45 4.00
C ASN A 211 -18.16 12.16 5.24
N LYS A 212 -18.39 10.87 5.54
CA LYS A 212 -19.36 10.46 6.59
C LYS A 212 -18.82 10.60 8.01
N LYS A 213 -17.51 10.65 8.22
CA LYS A 213 -16.88 10.80 9.55
C LYS A 213 -16.22 12.17 9.71
N SER A 214 -16.75 13.18 9.02
CA SER A 214 -16.32 14.58 8.98
C SER A 214 -15.83 15.15 10.33
N VAL A 215 -16.61 14.99 11.41
CA VAL A 215 -16.25 15.50 12.75
C VAL A 215 -14.98 14.85 13.30
N ARG A 216 -14.88 13.51 13.20
CA ARG A 216 -13.72 12.76 13.68
C ARG A 216 -12.47 13.05 12.86
N MET A 217 -12.63 13.21 11.53
CA MET A 217 -11.52 13.58 10.66
C MET A 217 -10.99 14.98 10.99
N LYS A 218 -11.88 15.96 11.20
CA LYS A 218 -11.47 17.31 11.65
C LYS A 218 -10.74 17.27 13.00
N HIS A 219 -11.24 16.49 13.95
CA HIS A 219 -10.58 16.29 15.23
C HIS A 219 -9.18 15.69 15.06
N ALA A 220 -9.03 14.66 14.23
CA ALA A 220 -7.72 14.06 13.95
C ALA A 220 -6.74 15.07 13.33
N ILE A 221 -7.18 15.88 12.36
CA ILE A 221 -6.37 16.94 11.74
C ILE A 221 -5.96 18.00 12.78
N SER A 222 -6.85 18.34 13.72
CA SER A 222 -6.53 19.34 14.76
C SER A 222 -5.45 18.85 15.74
N ILE A 223 -5.38 17.55 16.01
CA ILE A 223 -4.35 16.95 16.87
C ILE A 223 -3.06 16.71 16.07
N ASP A 224 -3.17 16.23 14.84
CA ASP A 224 -2.06 15.91 13.96
C ASP A 224 -2.26 16.58 12.59
N PRO A 225 -1.61 17.73 12.33
CA PRO A 225 -1.68 18.42 11.04
C PRO A 225 -1.22 17.56 9.86
N THR A 226 -0.41 16.52 10.10
CA THR A 226 0.06 15.59 9.07
C THR A 226 -0.91 14.43 8.82
N PHE A 227 -2.09 14.44 9.44
CA PHE A 227 -3.04 13.34 9.38
C PHE A 227 -3.58 13.09 7.96
N MET A 228 -3.86 14.14 7.16
CA MET A 228 -4.32 13.96 5.77
C MET A 228 -3.30 13.24 4.88
N PRO A 229 -2.03 13.66 4.79
CA PRO A 229 -1.04 12.90 4.02
C PRO A 229 -0.82 11.49 4.58
N LYS A 230 -0.86 11.28 5.89
CA LYS A 230 -0.80 9.92 6.46
C LYS A 230 -2.00 9.06 6.04
N PHE A 231 -3.20 9.64 5.98
CA PHE A 231 -4.41 8.95 5.57
C PHE A 231 -4.37 8.56 4.09
N LEU A 232 -3.94 9.46 3.20
CA LEU A 232 -3.73 9.12 1.79
C LEU A 232 -2.66 8.03 1.62
N HIS A 233 -1.59 8.10 2.40
CA HIS A 233 -0.57 7.06 2.41
C HIS A 233 -1.11 5.69 2.82
N LEU A 234 -1.96 5.65 3.85
CA LEU A 234 -2.64 4.42 4.26
C LEU A 234 -3.45 3.81 3.11
N LEU A 235 -4.18 4.64 2.34
CA LEU A 235 -4.95 4.17 1.18
C LEU A 235 -4.02 3.54 0.13
N ASP A 236 -2.91 4.20 -0.19
CA ASP A 236 -1.91 3.67 -1.11
C ASP A 236 -1.29 2.37 -0.60
N CYS A 237 -0.89 2.30 0.68
CA CYS A 237 -0.34 1.07 1.26
C CYS A 237 -1.33 -0.09 1.17
N VAL A 238 -2.61 0.14 1.45
CA VAL A 238 -3.65 -0.88 1.37
C VAL A 238 -3.88 -1.31 -0.08
N PHE A 239 -3.89 -0.38 -1.03
CA PHE A 239 -3.99 -0.69 -2.45
C PHE A 239 -2.80 -1.51 -2.95
N GLN A 240 -1.58 -1.11 -2.58
CA GLN A 240 -0.36 -1.82 -2.98
C GLN A 240 -0.31 -3.25 -2.40
N LEU A 241 -0.71 -3.42 -1.14
CA LEU A 241 -0.82 -4.74 -0.51
C LEU A 241 -1.91 -5.60 -1.18
N PHE A 242 -3.03 -4.99 -1.56
CA PHE A 242 -4.06 -5.67 -2.34
C PHE A 242 -3.53 -6.16 -3.69
N CYS A 243 -2.78 -5.33 -4.43
CA CYS A 243 -2.14 -5.71 -5.68
C CYS A 243 -1.15 -6.86 -5.53
N GLU A 244 -0.32 -6.82 -4.47
CA GLU A 244 0.62 -7.90 -4.14
C GLU A 244 -0.13 -9.22 -3.88
N LYS A 245 -1.14 -9.17 -3.00
CA LYS A 245 -1.97 -10.33 -2.67
C LYS A 245 -2.73 -10.90 -3.86
N LEU A 246 -3.24 -10.04 -4.75
CA LEU A 246 -3.95 -10.47 -5.94
C LEU A 246 -3.03 -11.26 -6.90
N LEU A 247 -1.75 -10.90 -6.97
CA LEU A 247 -0.77 -11.60 -7.80
C LEU A 247 -0.32 -12.95 -7.23
N GLU A 248 -0.52 -13.23 -5.94
CA GLU A 248 -0.29 -14.56 -5.36
C GLU A 248 -1.18 -15.63 -6.05
N PHE A 249 -2.31 -15.23 -6.61
CA PHE A 249 -3.24 -16.11 -7.34
C PHE A 249 -2.97 -16.17 -8.85
N SER A 250 -1.91 -15.53 -9.36
CA SER A 250 -1.63 -15.40 -10.80
C SER A 250 -1.49 -16.73 -11.56
N ASN A 251 -1.05 -17.79 -10.87
CA ASN A 251 -0.87 -19.12 -11.44
C ASN A 251 -2.11 -20.02 -11.32
N ALA A 252 -3.18 -19.55 -10.67
CA ALA A 252 -4.41 -20.32 -10.56
C ALA A 252 -5.14 -20.35 -11.91
N GLY A 253 -5.89 -21.44 -12.19
CA GLY A 253 -6.70 -21.55 -13.41
C GLY A 253 -7.75 -20.43 -13.54
N ASN A 254 -8.25 -19.95 -12.41
CA ASN A 254 -9.07 -18.73 -12.32
C ASN A 254 -8.59 -17.84 -11.17
N PRO A 255 -7.67 -16.89 -11.43
CA PRO A 255 -7.09 -16.04 -10.39
C PRO A 255 -8.11 -15.26 -9.56
N LEU A 256 -9.16 -14.74 -10.20
CA LEU A 256 -10.18 -13.92 -9.53
C LEU A 256 -11.07 -14.74 -8.61
N ALA A 257 -11.59 -15.88 -9.07
CA ALA A 257 -12.44 -16.73 -8.24
C ALA A 257 -11.69 -17.27 -7.03
N ASN A 258 -10.40 -17.59 -7.18
CA ASN A 258 -9.56 -18.05 -6.07
C ASN A 258 -9.19 -16.92 -5.11
N ALA A 259 -8.99 -15.70 -5.61
CA ALA A 259 -8.71 -14.53 -4.77
C ALA A 259 -9.96 -14.01 -4.02
N GLY A 260 -11.17 -14.26 -4.55
CA GLY A 260 -12.41 -13.70 -4.05
C GLY A 260 -12.70 -13.90 -2.56
N PRO A 261 -12.59 -15.12 -2.02
CA PRO A 261 -12.81 -15.38 -0.60
C PRO A 261 -11.96 -14.49 0.33
N ASP A 262 -10.72 -14.22 -0.07
CA ASP A 262 -9.76 -13.47 0.74
C ASP A 262 -9.80 -11.96 0.46
N LEU A 263 -10.00 -11.58 -0.81
CA LEU A 263 -9.72 -10.23 -1.29
C LEU A 263 -10.96 -9.35 -1.49
N LYS A 264 -12.17 -9.92 -1.58
CA LYS A 264 -13.40 -9.16 -1.88
C LYS A 264 -13.66 -7.96 -0.97
N ASN A 265 -13.37 -8.10 0.32
CA ASN A 265 -13.56 -7.03 1.31
C ASN A 265 -12.23 -6.53 1.90
N PHE A 266 -11.10 -7.02 1.40
CA PHE A 266 -9.79 -6.85 2.01
C PHE A 266 -9.44 -5.38 2.30
N MET A 267 -9.53 -4.52 1.28
CA MET A 267 -9.18 -3.11 1.43
C MET A 267 -10.07 -2.39 2.45
N LYS A 268 -11.40 -2.64 2.41
CA LYS A 268 -12.35 -2.05 3.38
C LYS A 268 -12.06 -2.50 4.81
N VAL A 269 -11.80 -3.78 5.01
CA VAL A 269 -11.49 -4.36 6.33
C VAL A 269 -10.19 -3.79 6.87
N HIS A 270 -9.13 -3.74 6.06
CA HIS A 270 -7.84 -3.17 6.48
C HIS A 270 -7.96 -1.69 6.84
N LEU A 271 -8.65 -0.89 6.02
CA LEU A 271 -8.91 0.51 6.33
C LEU A 271 -9.74 0.67 7.61
N SER A 272 -10.81 -0.11 7.78
CA SER A 272 -11.66 -0.06 8.98
C SER A 272 -10.89 -0.40 10.24
N ASN A 273 -10.05 -1.43 10.19
CA ASN A 273 -9.26 -1.89 11.34
C ASN A 273 -8.21 -0.85 11.72
N THR A 274 -7.47 -0.31 10.75
CA THR A 274 -6.46 0.73 11.02
C THR A 274 -7.09 2.01 11.55
N MET A 275 -8.25 2.41 11.01
CA MET A 275 -8.96 3.62 11.41
C MET A 275 -9.83 3.43 12.66
N HIS A 276 -9.97 2.21 13.17
CA HIS A 276 -10.83 1.88 14.31
C HIS A 276 -10.61 2.78 15.54
N PRO A 277 -9.36 3.10 15.96
CA PRO A 277 -9.13 4.00 17.10
C PRO A 277 -9.79 5.37 16.91
N LEU A 278 -9.73 5.93 15.71
CA LEU A 278 -10.36 7.21 15.43
C LEU A 278 -11.89 7.09 15.39
N LEU A 279 -12.38 6.02 14.78
CA LEU A 279 -13.80 5.81 14.55
C LEU A 279 -14.57 5.51 15.84
N MET A 280 -13.97 4.76 16.77
CA MET A 280 -14.65 4.33 17.99
C MET A 280 -14.25 5.12 19.23
N THR A 281 -12.97 5.41 19.43
CA THR A 281 -12.46 6.02 20.67
C THR A 281 -11.96 7.45 20.50
N SER A 282 -12.10 8.03 19.30
CA SER A 282 -11.58 9.36 18.93
C SER A 282 -10.07 9.51 19.13
N SER A 283 -9.33 8.40 19.22
CA SER A 283 -7.89 8.37 19.35
C SER A 283 -7.23 8.36 17.97
N LEU A 284 -6.06 8.97 17.82
CA LEU A 284 -5.37 8.93 16.53
C LEU A 284 -4.94 7.50 16.19
N PRO A 285 -5.17 7.03 14.95
CA PRO A 285 -4.68 5.74 14.50
C PRO A 285 -3.17 5.82 14.27
N ASN A 286 -2.47 4.71 14.47
CA ASN A 286 -1.04 4.65 14.20
C ASN A 286 -0.79 4.47 12.70
N ILE A 287 -0.69 5.60 11.99
CA ILE A 287 -0.44 5.66 10.55
C ILE A 287 0.87 6.41 10.27
N SER A 288 1.71 5.81 9.45
CA SER A 288 3.02 6.35 9.11
C SER A 288 2.91 7.49 8.11
N LEU A 289 3.82 8.46 8.22
CA LEU A 289 4.03 9.44 7.19
C LEU A 289 4.80 8.78 6.02
N PRO A 290 4.47 9.08 4.75
CA PRO A 290 5.26 8.60 3.62
C PRO A 290 6.75 8.93 3.74
N ALA A 291 7.63 8.03 3.30
CA ALA A 291 9.08 8.23 3.41
C ALA A 291 9.59 9.50 2.73
N PHE A 292 8.96 9.93 1.63
CA PHE A 292 9.36 11.14 0.91
C PHE A 292 9.05 12.43 1.69
N LEU A 293 8.19 12.37 2.71
CA LEU A 293 7.87 13.45 3.63
C LEU A 293 8.65 13.34 4.95
N VAL A 294 9.43 12.28 5.14
CA VAL A 294 10.30 12.14 6.32
C VAL A 294 11.57 12.96 6.11
N PRO A 295 11.90 13.93 6.97
CA PRO A 295 13.15 14.69 6.88
C PRO A 295 14.38 13.79 6.81
N PRO A 296 15.36 14.09 5.94
CA PRO A 296 16.68 13.53 6.09
C PRO A 296 17.29 14.03 7.42
N ALA A 297 17.88 13.14 8.20
CA ALA A 297 18.60 13.54 9.41
C ALA A 297 19.80 14.43 9.03
N ASN A 298 19.75 15.72 9.34
CA ASN A 298 20.84 16.66 9.07
C ASN A 298 22.09 16.27 9.88
N LYS A 299 23.20 16.02 9.19
CA LYS A 299 24.56 16.03 9.73
C LYS A 299 25.17 17.41 9.49
N ALA A 300 25.22 18.29 10.49
CA ALA A 300 26.17 19.42 10.54
C ALA A 300 26.17 20.10 11.93
N GLY A 301 27.37 20.36 12.47
CA GLY A 301 27.64 21.46 13.40
C GLY A 301 27.81 21.09 14.87
N ALA A 302 29.03 20.70 15.27
CA ALA A 302 29.43 20.56 16.67
C ALA A 302 29.59 21.93 17.34
N SER A 303 28.86 22.15 18.45
CA SER A 303 29.36 22.94 19.57
C SER A 303 28.83 22.35 20.88
N LYS A 304 29.70 22.38 21.90
CA LYS A 304 29.70 21.52 23.09
C LYS A 304 28.70 22.00 24.16
N SER A 305 27.83 21.11 24.65
CA SER A 305 27.88 20.59 26.03
C SER A 305 26.68 19.68 26.36
N ASN A 306 27.00 18.49 26.89
CA ASN A 306 26.28 17.56 27.79
C ASN A 306 24.76 17.33 27.57
N LYS A 307 24.25 16.12 27.29
CA LYS A 307 24.53 14.80 27.89
C LYS A 307 24.09 13.72 26.88
N ALA A 308 25.03 12.89 26.44
CA ALA A 308 24.84 11.97 25.31
C ALA A 308 23.98 10.75 25.68
N THR A 309 22.97 10.45 24.86
CA THR A 309 22.42 9.10 24.70
C THR A 309 22.71 8.68 23.25
N PRO A 310 23.37 7.54 23.00
CA PRO A 310 23.73 7.17 21.64
C PRO A 310 22.49 6.65 20.89
N ALA A 311 22.27 7.22 19.71
CA ALA A 311 21.46 6.61 18.68
C ALA A 311 22.30 5.54 17.94
N ALA A 312 21.78 4.32 17.82
CA ALA A 312 22.00 3.49 16.63
C ALA A 312 21.12 2.22 16.62
N THR A 313 20.69 1.89 15.40
CA THR A 313 20.20 0.60 14.88
C THR A 313 18.68 0.38 14.86
N ASN A 314 18.13 0.38 13.64
CA ASN A 314 16.82 -0.16 13.27
C ASN A 314 16.82 -1.70 13.36
N THR A 315 17.20 -2.23 14.51
CA THR A 315 16.83 -3.56 14.98
C THR A 315 15.86 -3.32 16.12
N VAL A 316 14.67 -3.92 16.10
CA VAL A 316 13.80 -3.88 17.28
C VAL A 316 14.56 -4.61 18.38
N GLN A 317 15.24 -3.86 19.25
CA GLN A 317 15.99 -4.47 20.33
C GLN A 317 14.99 -5.18 21.25
N PRO A 318 15.21 -6.47 21.57
CA PRO A 318 14.45 -7.13 22.60
C PRO A 318 14.51 -6.27 23.86
N LEU A 319 13.35 -5.94 24.45
CA LEU A 319 13.30 -5.24 25.71
C LEU A 319 13.43 -6.27 26.83
N PRO A 320 14.56 -6.34 27.55
CA PRO A 320 14.69 -7.19 28.72
C PRO A 320 13.81 -6.65 29.84
N ASN A 321 13.26 -7.54 30.66
CA ASN A 321 12.64 -7.16 31.93
C ASN A 321 13.78 -6.92 32.94
N PRO A 322 13.97 -5.67 33.43
CA PRO A 322 15.04 -5.37 34.38
C PRO A 322 14.83 -6.04 35.73
N ASP A 323 13.57 -6.33 36.09
CA ASP A 323 13.18 -6.88 37.39
C ASP A 323 12.30 -8.14 37.19
N PRO A 324 12.90 -9.25 36.74
CA PRO A 324 12.17 -10.51 36.61
C PRO A 324 11.78 -11.03 37.99
N ILE A 325 10.51 -11.38 38.16
CA ILE A 325 10.01 -12.06 39.35
C ILE A 325 10.11 -13.57 39.12
N SER A 326 10.91 -14.25 39.94
CA SER A 326 11.14 -15.70 39.88
C SER A 326 9.85 -16.52 39.83
N GLU A 327 8.84 -16.09 40.56
CA GLU A 327 7.54 -16.73 40.73
C GLU A 327 6.65 -16.61 39.47
N TRP A 328 6.94 -15.65 38.59
CA TRP A 328 6.20 -15.47 37.32
C TRP A 328 6.90 -16.16 36.15
N MET A 329 8.21 -16.41 36.28
CA MET A 329 9.00 -17.04 35.24
C MET A 329 8.59 -18.49 35.00
N LEU A 330 8.89 -19.01 33.82
CA LEU A 330 8.67 -20.41 33.52
C LEU A 330 9.48 -21.32 34.46
N PRO A 331 8.88 -22.42 34.95
CA PRO A 331 9.64 -23.47 35.59
C PRO A 331 10.73 -24.02 34.66
N THR A 332 11.86 -24.44 35.26
CA THR A 332 13.02 -24.94 34.52
C THR A 332 12.63 -26.05 33.54
N GLY A 333 13.05 -25.90 32.28
CA GLY A 333 12.78 -26.87 31.21
C GLY A 333 11.39 -26.77 30.56
N LYS A 334 10.53 -25.83 30.98
CA LYS A 334 9.20 -25.63 30.39
C LYS A 334 9.18 -24.48 29.38
N ARG A 335 8.20 -24.52 28.47
CA ARG A 335 7.94 -23.49 27.44
C ARG A 335 6.65 -22.75 27.73
N VAL A 336 6.52 -21.52 27.21
CA VAL A 336 5.28 -20.70 27.32
C VAL A 336 4.05 -21.49 26.86
N MET A 337 4.18 -22.27 25.78
CA MET A 337 3.09 -23.07 25.23
C MET A 337 2.70 -24.28 26.10
N ASP A 338 3.47 -24.64 27.12
CA ASP A 338 3.07 -25.72 28.03
C ASP A 338 1.98 -25.23 29.01
N TYR A 339 1.92 -23.92 29.26
CA TYR A 339 0.96 -23.28 30.19
C TYR A 339 -0.04 -22.34 29.50
N PHE A 340 0.34 -21.68 28.40
CA PHE A 340 -0.41 -20.59 27.76
C PHE A 340 -0.67 -20.85 26.27
N LYS A 341 -1.27 -22.00 25.94
CA LYS A 341 -1.68 -22.32 24.57
C LYS A 341 -2.77 -21.36 24.09
N ARG A 342 -2.81 -21.08 22.78
CA ARG A 342 -3.90 -20.30 22.18
C ARG A 342 -5.24 -20.99 22.45
N GLY A 343 -6.20 -20.28 23.03
CA GLY A 343 -7.50 -20.83 23.43
C GLY A 343 -7.54 -21.51 24.80
N SER A 344 -6.42 -21.55 25.55
CA SER A 344 -6.42 -22.10 26.91
C SER A 344 -7.12 -21.15 27.91
N ALA A 345 -7.71 -21.74 28.95
CA ALA A 345 -8.31 -20.98 30.06
C ALA A 345 -7.27 -20.07 30.75
N ASN A 346 -6.01 -20.51 30.84
CA ASN A 346 -4.92 -19.72 31.37
C ASN A 346 -4.70 -18.46 30.53
N LEU A 347 -4.54 -18.58 29.20
CA LEU A 347 -4.36 -17.41 28.35
C LEU A 347 -5.58 -16.45 28.39
N ALA A 348 -6.79 -16.98 28.52
CA ALA A 348 -8.02 -16.18 28.63
C ALA A 348 -8.14 -15.41 29.96
N LYS A 349 -7.62 -15.99 31.05
CA LYS A 349 -7.64 -15.39 32.41
C LYS A 349 -6.37 -14.59 32.72
N LEU A 350 -5.52 -14.33 31.74
CA LEU A 350 -4.26 -13.63 31.95
C LEU A 350 -4.49 -12.24 32.58
N PRO A 351 -3.85 -11.91 33.71
CA PRO A 351 -4.04 -10.64 34.38
C PRO A 351 -3.74 -9.45 33.47
N SER A 352 -4.55 -8.39 33.64
CA SER A 352 -4.33 -7.10 32.99
C SER A 352 -3.75 -6.10 33.98
N ILE A 353 -2.61 -5.50 33.63
CA ILE A 353 -1.90 -4.50 34.45
C ILE A 353 -1.72 -3.21 33.63
N PRO A 354 -1.45 -2.05 34.27
CA PRO A 354 -1.18 -0.81 33.56
C PRO A 354 -0.07 -1.00 32.53
N HIS A 355 -0.19 -0.45 31.32
CA HIS A 355 0.87 -0.44 30.32
C HIS A 355 1.89 0.66 30.61
N HIS A 356 3.18 0.39 30.46
CA HIS A 356 4.26 1.30 30.89
C HIS A 356 4.26 2.65 30.15
N GLN A 357 3.68 2.73 28.95
CA GLN A 357 3.58 3.98 28.19
C GLN A 357 2.22 4.68 28.33
N THR A 358 1.13 3.93 28.53
CA THR A 358 -0.23 4.49 28.42
C THR A 358 -1.01 4.46 29.73
N GLY A 359 -0.51 3.75 30.76
CA GLY A 359 -1.19 3.53 32.04
C GLY A 359 -2.46 2.67 31.95
N GLN A 360 -2.92 2.32 30.75
CA GLN A 360 -4.15 1.54 30.56
C GLN A 360 -3.96 0.09 31.03
N LYS A 361 -4.99 -0.46 31.67
CA LYS A 361 -5.00 -1.87 32.08
C LYS A 361 -5.21 -2.75 30.85
N ILE A 362 -4.15 -3.45 30.44
CA ILE A 362 -4.16 -4.39 29.31
C ILE A 362 -3.47 -5.70 29.72
N PRO A 363 -3.71 -6.81 29.00
CA PRO A 363 -3.08 -8.08 29.35
C PRO A 363 -1.56 -7.98 29.41
N MET A 364 -0.97 -8.65 30.39
CA MET A 364 0.47 -8.73 30.58
C MET A 364 1.15 -9.37 29.37
N CYS A 365 2.35 -8.89 29.01
CA CYS A 365 3.15 -9.55 27.99
C CYS A 365 3.86 -10.77 28.57
N LEU A 366 3.46 -11.98 28.16
CA LEU A 366 4.12 -13.23 28.55
C LEU A 366 5.62 -13.25 28.16
N HIS A 367 6.00 -12.66 27.04
CA HIS A 367 7.42 -12.62 26.65
C HIS A 367 8.25 -11.75 27.59
N PHE A 368 7.69 -10.64 28.07
CA PHE A 368 8.37 -9.75 29.01
C PHE A 368 8.38 -10.32 30.44
N HIS A 369 7.21 -10.71 30.96
CA HIS A 369 7.06 -11.10 32.37
C HIS A 369 7.45 -12.55 32.66
N VAL A 370 7.24 -13.46 31.70
CA VAL A 370 7.42 -14.91 31.92
C VAL A 370 8.74 -15.41 31.31
N LYS A 371 9.15 -14.86 30.16
CA LYS A 371 10.43 -15.19 29.51
C LYS A 371 11.56 -14.19 29.83
N GLY A 372 11.24 -13.07 30.48
CA GLY A 372 12.22 -12.04 30.85
C GLY A 372 12.68 -11.15 29.71
N SER A 373 12.19 -11.30 28.48
CA SER A 373 12.51 -10.40 27.36
C SER A 373 11.48 -10.42 26.23
N CYS A 374 11.07 -9.23 25.78
CA CYS A 374 10.12 -9.07 24.69
C CYS A 374 10.80 -8.59 23.40
N ARG A 375 10.79 -9.44 22.36
CA ARG A 375 11.35 -9.12 21.02
C ARG A 375 10.66 -7.96 20.30
N ARG A 376 9.41 -7.64 20.66
CA ARG A 376 8.68 -6.48 20.10
C ARG A 376 9.09 -5.17 20.76
N GLY A 377 9.84 -5.24 21.86
CA GLY A 377 10.39 -4.10 22.57
C GLY A 377 9.31 -3.07 22.94
N GLN A 378 9.63 -1.80 22.71
CA GLN A 378 8.73 -0.67 22.96
C GLN A 378 7.48 -0.63 22.04
N ARG A 379 7.38 -1.51 21.03
CA ARG A 379 6.23 -1.63 20.11
C ARG A 379 5.26 -2.75 20.50
N CYS A 380 5.48 -3.41 21.64
CA CYS A 380 4.56 -4.42 22.13
C CYS A 380 3.27 -3.75 22.60
N THR A 381 2.12 -4.28 22.15
CA THR A 381 0.79 -3.80 22.54
C THR A 381 0.29 -4.44 23.85
N LEU A 382 1.16 -5.15 24.58
CA LEU A 382 0.86 -5.83 25.84
C LEU A 382 1.71 -5.18 26.94
N SER A 383 1.26 -5.26 28.20
CA SER A 383 1.95 -4.55 29.27
C SER A 383 3.36 -5.07 29.53
N HIS A 384 4.30 -4.12 29.67
CA HIS A 384 5.68 -4.30 30.13
C HIS A 384 5.97 -3.53 31.43
N THR A 385 4.94 -3.25 32.24
CA THR A 385 5.12 -2.53 33.50
C THR A 385 5.81 -3.43 34.53
N SER A 386 7.04 -3.09 34.90
CA SER A 386 7.81 -3.77 35.93
C SER A 386 7.02 -3.89 37.24
N ALA A 387 7.29 -4.96 37.98
CA ALA A 387 6.47 -5.33 39.14
C ALA A 387 6.68 -4.43 40.37
N ASP A 388 7.78 -3.69 40.42
CA ASP A 388 8.06 -2.60 41.37
C ASP A 388 7.10 -1.41 41.20
N LYS A 389 6.58 -1.22 39.97
CA LYS A 389 5.63 -0.15 39.62
C LYS A 389 4.16 -0.57 39.75
N LEU A 390 3.90 -1.78 40.23
CA LEU A 390 2.55 -2.26 40.47
C LEU A 390 2.17 -2.05 41.93
N ASP A 391 0.94 -1.60 42.16
CA ASP A 391 0.36 -1.55 43.49
C ASP A 391 0.40 -2.94 44.15
N THR A 392 0.66 -2.98 45.46
CA THR A 392 0.81 -4.23 46.23
C THR A 392 -0.37 -5.18 46.03
N ALA A 393 -1.60 -4.66 45.99
CA ALA A 393 -2.81 -5.46 45.75
C ALA A 393 -2.87 -6.08 44.34
N VAL A 394 -2.36 -5.37 43.31
CA VAL A 394 -2.29 -5.88 41.93
C VAL A 394 -1.20 -6.94 41.85
N ARG A 395 -0.02 -6.68 42.44
CA ARG A 395 1.09 -7.62 42.47
C ARG A 395 0.72 -8.94 43.15
N SER A 396 0.02 -8.89 44.29
CA SER A 396 -0.44 -10.12 44.97
C SER A 396 -1.41 -10.94 44.13
N LYS A 397 -2.32 -10.30 43.36
CA LYS A 397 -3.22 -11.02 42.44
C LYS A 397 -2.47 -11.68 41.29
N VAL A 398 -1.44 -11.03 40.76
CA VAL A 398 -0.60 -11.61 39.70
C VAL A 398 0.23 -12.78 40.25
N ASN A 399 0.77 -12.66 41.46
CA ASN A 399 1.47 -13.75 42.14
C ASN A 399 0.57 -14.97 42.34
N GLN A 400 -0.63 -14.77 42.87
CA GLN A 400 -1.62 -15.83 43.06
C GLN A 400 -1.94 -16.53 41.73
N TYR A 401 -2.17 -15.75 40.68
CA TYR A 401 -2.47 -16.29 39.35
C TYR A 401 -1.37 -17.22 38.82
N PHE A 402 -0.09 -16.80 38.88
CA PHE A 402 1.01 -17.66 38.41
C PHE A 402 1.21 -18.88 39.31
N ALA A 403 1.02 -18.75 40.63
CA ALA A 403 1.03 -19.88 41.54
C ALA A 403 -0.04 -20.92 41.17
N ASP A 404 -1.28 -20.49 40.91
CA ASP A 404 -2.37 -21.37 40.50
C ASP A 404 -2.10 -22.05 39.15
N VAL A 405 -1.58 -21.29 38.17
CA VAL A 405 -1.25 -21.81 36.83
C VAL A 405 -0.12 -22.85 36.87
N TYR A 406 0.87 -22.68 37.74
CA TYR A 406 2.00 -23.59 37.85
C TYR A 406 1.77 -24.76 38.80
N ALA A 407 0.85 -24.62 39.77
CA ALA A 407 0.42 -25.71 40.64
C ALA A 407 -0.60 -26.67 39.97
N GLY A 408 -1.34 -26.17 38.98
CA GLY A 408 -2.40 -26.93 38.28
C GLY A 408 -1.95 -27.79 37.09
N THR A 409 -0.66 -28.10 36.95
CA THR A 409 -0.09 -28.90 35.84
C THR A 409 0.72 -30.09 36.30
#